data_AF-A0A7R9F1I8-F1
#
_entry.id   AF-A0A7R9F1I8-F1
#
_cell.length_a   1.000
_cell.length_b   1.000
_cell.length_c   1.000
_cell.angle_alpha   90.00
_cell.angle_beta   90.00
_cell.angle_gamma   90.00
#
_symmetry.space_group_name_H-M   'P 1'
#
loop_
_entity.id
_entity.type
_entity.pdbx_description
1 polymer ?
#
loop_
_entity_poly.entity_id
_entity_poly.type
_entity_poly.pdbx_seq_one_letter_code
_entity_poly.pdbx_strand_id
1 'polypeptide(L)'
;MRVFAHRPQSINKLKARIREEIEAIFIETLQRVTTNLRAYKPQQLRTLISDAGIYSYAAICALSLHELFDNPWDKDFNQRCIKLLLEHLKLPKQVEAVMVSLIEGQGSQSPDAYVQLLLSEAALVGKALLVIEDLIVFAVHGGMGTLLTVCQC
;
A
#
# COMPACT_ATOMS: atom_id res chain seq x y z
N MET A 1 13.28 -41.70 18.39
CA MET A 1 12.45 -40.49 18.59
C MET A 1 12.46 -39.68 17.29
N ARG A 2 11.38 -39.72 16.50
CA ARG A 2 11.17 -38.81 15.36
C ARG A 2 9.88 -38.05 15.63
N VAL A 3 10.01 -36.75 15.86
CA VAL A 3 8.89 -35.83 16.10
C VAL A 3 8.16 -35.67 14.77
N PHE A 4 6.88 -36.03 14.74
CA PHE A 4 6.01 -35.80 13.59
C PHE A 4 5.74 -34.30 13.46
N ALA A 5 6.32 -33.68 12.43
CA ALA A 5 5.97 -32.34 11.98
C ALA A 5 4.54 -32.37 11.40
N HIS A 6 3.56 -32.08 12.25
CA HIS A 6 2.16 -32.08 11.88
C HIS A 6 1.77 -30.72 11.26
N ARG A 7 1.95 -30.63 9.93
CA ARG A 7 1.06 -30.03 8.93
C ARG A 7 0.49 -28.59 9.16
N PRO A 8 0.96 -27.53 8.44
CA PRO A 8 0.33 -26.20 8.45
C PRO A 8 -0.67 -26.00 7.28
N GLN A 9 -1.55 -26.97 6.99
CA GLN A 9 -2.51 -26.85 5.87
C GLN A 9 -3.68 -25.88 6.16
N SER A 10 -4.02 -25.65 7.43
CA SER A 10 -5.18 -24.84 7.83
C SER A 10 -4.92 -23.33 7.76
N ILE A 11 -3.70 -22.90 8.05
CA ILE A 11 -3.32 -21.47 8.07
C ILE A 11 -3.28 -20.90 6.65
N ASN A 12 -2.73 -21.63 5.69
CA ASN A 12 -2.67 -21.19 4.29
C ASN A 12 -4.07 -21.08 3.67
N LYS A 13 -4.99 -21.97 4.06
CA LYS A 13 -6.39 -21.93 3.62
C LYS A 13 -7.14 -20.75 4.23
N LEU A 14 -6.84 -20.39 5.47
CA LEU A 14 -7.39 -19.20 6.13
C LEU A 14 -6.84 -17.90 5.53
N LYS A 15 -5.53 -17.84 5.25
CA LYS A 15 -4.90 -16.72 4.53
C LYS A 15 -5.51 -16.53 3.14
N ALA A 16 -5.77 -17.61 2.41
CA ALA A 16 -6.41 -17.54 1.09
C ALA A 16 -7.87 -17.03 1.16
N ARG A 17 -8.66 -17.47 2.15
CA ARG A 17 -10.04 -16.99 2.33
C ARG A 17 -10.09 -15.53 2.77
N ILE A 18 -9.20 -15.12 3.67
CA ILE A 18 -9.08 -13.71 4.06
C ILE A 18 -8.67 -12.86 2.86
N ARG A 19 -7.76 -13.36 2.01
CA ARG A 19 -7.38 -12.71 0.75
C ARG A 19 -8.57 -12.57 -0.21
N GLU A 20 -9.34 -13.64 -0.44
CA GLU A 20 -10.53 -13.58 -1.31
C GLU A 20 -11.62 -12.63 -0.78
N GLU A 21 -11.89 -12.63 0.52
CA GLU A 21 -12.87 -11.74 1.14
C GLU A 21 -12.39 -10.28 1.07
N ILE A 22 -11.11 -10.02 1.31
CA ILE A 22 -10.50 -8.69 1.16
C ILE A 22 -10.54 -8.26 -0.32
N GLU A 23 -10.24 -9.14 -1.27
CA GLU A 23 -10.33 -8.83 -2.70
C GLU A 23 -11.77 -8.56 -3.15
N ALA A 24 -12.75 -9.29 -2.63
CA ALA A 24 -14.17 -9.04 -2.92
C ALA A 24 -14.64 -7.69 -2.35
N ILE A 25 -14.28 -7.37 -1.10
CA ILE A 25 -14.55 -6.07 -0.48
C ILE A 25 -13.83 -4.95 -1.25
N PHE A 26 -12.59 -5.21 -1.70
CA PHE A 26 -11.81 -4.28 -2.49
C PHE A 26 -12.46 -4.04 -3.85
N ILE A 27 -13.00 -5.06 -4.53
CA ILE A 27 -13.71 -4.93 -5.82
C ILE A 27 -15.04 -4.16 -5.66
N GLU A 28 -15.85 -4.44 -4.64
CA GLU A 28 -17.09 -3.68 -4.40
C GLU A 28 -16.80 -2.22 -4.04
N THR A 29 -15.77 -2.00 -3.23
CA THR A 29 -15.32 -0.65 -2.86
C THR A 29 -14.73 0.07 -4.07
N LEU A 30 -13.95 -0.61 -4.90
CA LEU A 30 -13.42 -0.10 -6.17
C LEU A 30 -14.54 0.30 -7.11
N GLN A 31 -15.59 -0.51 -7.26
CA GLN A 31 -16.73 -0.19 -8.12
C GLN A 31 -17.49 1.04 -7.62
N ARG A 32 -17.69 1.18 -6.30
CA ARG A 32 -18.30 2.37 -5.67
C ARG A 32 -17.44 3.63 -5.77
N VAL A 33 -16.13 3.48 -5.67
CA VAL A 33 -15.17 4.58 -5.79
C VAL A 33 -15.05 5.00 -7.26
N THR A 34 -15.02 4.06 -8.21
CA THR A 34 -14.92 4.33 -9.67
C THR A 34 -16.07 5.18 -10.20
N THR A 35 -17.29 5.03 -9.67
CA THR A 35 -18.42 5.91 -10.02
C THR A 35 -18.24 7.35 -9.52
N ASN A 36 -17.50 7.56 -8.43
CA ASN A 36 -17.16 8.87 -7.89
C ASN A 36 -15.82 9.44 -8.45
N LEU A 37 -14.94 8.59 -8.97
CA LEU A 37 -13.60 8.96 -9.45
C LEU A 37 -13.58 9.83 -10.72
N ARG A 38 -14.70 9.99 -11.44
CA ARG A 38 -14.76 10.92 -12.58
C ARG A 38 -14.43 12.38 -12.20
N ALA A 39 -14.46 12.72 -10.91
CA ALA A 39 -14.10 14.04 -10.40
C ALA A 39 -12.76 14.09 -9.62
N TYR A 40 -12.14 12.94 -9.32
CA TYR A 40 -10.93 12.88 -8.51
C TYR A 40 -9.71 13.26 -9.35
N LYS A 41 -8.95 14.26 -8.89
CA LYS A 41 -7.69 14.66 -9.53
C LYS A 41 -6.53 14.18 -8.64
N PRO A 42 -5.59 13.36 -9.15
CA PRO A 42 -4.43 12.82 -8.41
C PRO A 42 -3.60 13.86 -7.64
N GLN A 43 -3.68 15.12 -8.07
CA GLN A 43 -2.94 16.22 -7.46
C GLN A 43 -3.61 16.77 -6.19
N GLN A 44 -4.87 16.40 -5.91
CA GLN A 44 -5.65 16.97 -4.81
C GLN A 44 -5.08 16.57 -3.44
N LEU A 45 -4.70 15.30 -3.24
CA LEU A 45 -4.18 14.87 -1.94
C LEU A 45 -2.86 15.58 -1.60
N ARG A 46 -1.91 15.66 -2.55
CA ARG A 46 -0.64 16.37 -2.32
C ARG A 46 -0.82 17.86 -2.02
N THR A 47 -1.83 18.50 -2.58
CA THR A 47 -2.12 19.92 -2.27
C THR A 47 -2.87 20.12 -0.95
N LEU A 48 -3.41 19.04 -0.37
CA LEU A 48 -4.30 19.09 0.78
C LEU A 48 -3.55 18.85 2.10
N ILE A 49 -2.56 17.95 2.11
CA ILE A 49 -1.82 17.56 3.32
C ILE A 49 -0.38 18.04 3.28
N SER A 50 0.22 18.17 4.47
CA SER A 50 1.61 18.59 4.61
C SER A 50 2.60 17.59 4.01
N ASP A 51 3.86 18.01 3.83
CA ASP A 51 4.94 17.11 3.43
C ASP A 51 5.14 15.97 4.45
N ALA A 52 4.89 16.22 5.74
CA ALA A 52 4.95 15.20 6.79
C ALA A 52 3.78 14.20 6.65
N GLY A 53 2.59 14.67 6.30
CA GLY A 53 1.44 13.81 6.00
C GLY A 53 1.70 12.91 4.78
N ILE A 54 2.21 13.47 3.69
CA ILE A 54 2.53 12.71 2.47
C ILE A 54 3.65 11.70 2.72
N TYR A 55 4.67 12.09 3.48
CA TYR A 55 5.71 11.17 3.91
C TYR A 55 5.13 10.02 4.74
N SER A 56 4.23 10.32 5.67
CA SER A 56 3.58 9.32 6.52
C SER A 56 2.73 8.36 5.71
N TYR A 57 2.00 8.87 4.71
CA TYR A 57 1.26 8.04 3.77
C TYR A 57 2.16 7.08 2.99
N ALA A 58 3.27 7.58 2.44
CA ALA A 58 4.25 6.73 1.75
C ALA A 58 4.87 5.66 2.69
N ALA A 59 5.15 6.04 3.94
CA ALA A 59 5.69 5.12 4.95
C ALA A 59 4.70 4.01 5.32
N ILE A 60 3.41 4.33 5.47
CA ILE A 60 2.34 3.34 5.69
C ILE A 60 2.30 2.37 4.52
N CYS A 61 2.32 2.85 3.28
CA CYS A 61 2.33 1.97 2.11
C CYS A 61 3.58 1.07 2.05
N ALA A 62 4.76 1.61 2.38
CA ALA A 62 6.00 0.83 2.42
C ALA A 62 5.94 -0.30 3.48
N LEU A 63 5.44 0.00 4.67
CA LEU A 63 5.24 -0.98 5.74
C LEU A 63 4.16 -2.00 5.39
N SER A 64 3.07 -1.59 4.75
CA SER A 64 2.04 -2.53 4.26
C SER A 64 2.59 -3.46 3.18
N LEU A 65 3.46 -2.98 2.29
CA LEU A 65 4.13 -3.84 1.30
C LEU A 65 5.03 -4.87 1.99
N HIS A 66 5.76 -4.49 3.04
CA HIS A 66 6.53 -5.44 3.84
C HIS A 66 5.65 -6.53 4.44
N GLU A 67 4.53 -6.16 5.09
CA GLU A 67 3.64 -7.13 5.75
C GLU A 67 2.90 -8.05 4.76
N LEU A 68 2.56 -7.55 3.57
CA LEU A 68 1.82 -8.30 2.56
C LEU A 68 2.71 -9.15 1.64
N PHE A 69 3.95 -8.71 1.42
CA PHE A 69 4.85 -9.21 0.39
C PHE A 69 6.31 -9.29 0.91
N ASP A 70 6.57 -10.11 1.92
CA ASP A 70 7.89 -10.26 2.56
C ASP A 70 8.82 -11.27 1.87
N ASN A 71 8.37 -11.92 0.78
CA ASN A 71 9.13 -13.00 0.17
C ASN A 71 10.27 -12.47 -0.73
N PRO A 72 11.35 -13.26 -0.93
CA PRO A 72 12.45 -12.86 -1.80
C PRO A 72 12.05 -12.55 -3.25
N TRP A 73 11.03 -13.23 -3.79
CA TRP A 73 10.52 -13.00 -5.15
C TRP A 73 9.63 -11.74 -5.27
N ASP A 74 9.15 -11.21 -4.14
CA ASP A 74 8.34 -10.00 -4.11
C ASP A 74 9.22 -8.72 -4.06
N LYS A 75 10.54 -8.85 -3.90
CA LYS A 75 11.45 -7.70 -3.78
C LYS A 75 11.36 -6.74 -4.98
N ASP A 76 11.42 -7.26 -6.20
CA ASP A 76 11.34 -6.46 -7.41
C ASP A 76 9.95 -5.83 -7.57
N PHE A 77 8.91 -6.51 -7.09
CA PHE A 77 7.56 -5.97 -7.05
C PHE A 77 7.48 -4.79 -6.08
N ASN A 78 7.89 -4.97 -4.83
CA ASN A 78 7.83 -3.92 -3.80
C ASN A 78 8.66 -2.69 -4.18
N GLN A 79 9.87 -2.89 -4.73
CA GLN A 79 10.72 -1.79 -5.19
C GLN A 79 10.11 -1.02 -6.37
N ARG A 80 9.40 -1.70 -7.28
CA ARG A 80 8.69 -1.00 -8.37
C ARG A 80 7.49 -0.24 -7.84
N CYS A 81 6.70 -0.85 -6.96
CA CYS A 81 5.54 -0.23 -6.34
C CYS A 81 5.92 1.05 -5.60
N ILE A 82 7.01 1.04 -4.81
CA ILE A 82 7.41 2.23 -4.07
C ILE A 82 7.91 3.35 -4.97
N LYS A 83 8.63 3.03 -6.06
CA LYS A 83 9.05 4.04 -7.04
C LYS A 83 7.86 4.73 -7.68
N LEU A 84 6.90 3.95 -8.15
CA LEU A 84 5.66 4.47 -8.74
C LEU A 84 4.87 5.31 -7.72
N LEU A 85 4.82 4.87 -6.46
CA LEU A 85 4.14 5.62 -5.40
C LEU A 85 4.83 6.97 -5.14
N LEU A 86 6.16 6.99 -5.03
CA LEU A 86 6.91 8.23 -4.81
C LEU A 86 6.74 9.22 -5.96
N GLU A 87 6.68 8.73 -7.19
CA GLU A 87 6.38 9.54 -8.38
C GLU A 87 4.95 10.10 -8.33
N HIS A 88 3.96 9.26 -8.02
CA HIS A 88 2.55 9.66 -7.84
C HIS A 88 2.39 10.74 -6.78
N LEU A 89 3.07 10.57 -5.63
CA LEU A 89 3.04 11.52 -4.51
C LEU A 89 3.96 12.72 -4.71
N LYS A 90 4.77 12.76 -5.78
CA LYS A 90 5.80 13.78 -6.05
C LYS A 90 6.78 13.95 -4.89
N LEU A 91 7.17 12.84 -4.26
CA LEU A 91 8.16 12.86 -3.18
C LEU A 91 9.58 12.95 -3.76
N PRO A 92 10.52 13.62 -3.07
CA PRO A 92 11.90 13.68 -3.52
C PRO A 92 12.55 12.29 -3.55
N LYS A 93 13.45 12.05 -4.51
CA LYS A 93 14.16 10.77 -4.65
C LYS A 93 14.97 10.38 -3.40
N GLN A 94 15.36 11.35 -2.58
CA GLN A 94 16.07 11.11 -1.32
C GLN A 94 15.24 10.28 -0.33
N VAL A 95 13.90 10.31 -0.46
CA VAL A 95 12.98 9.54 0.39
C VAL A 95 12.98 8.05 0.01
N GLU A 96 13.38 7.70 -1.22
CA GLU A 96 13.36 6.33 -1.73
C GLU A 96 14.16 5.36 -0.85
N ALA A 97 15.38 5.73 -0.46
CA ALA A 97 16.23 4.90 0.38
C ALA A 97 15.57 4.57 1.73
N VAL A 98 14.85 5.54 2.30
CA VAL A 98 14.14 5.34 3.56
C VAL A 98 12.94 4.42 3.37
N MET A 99 12.18 4.59 2.30
CA MET A 99 11.03 3.72 2.02
C MET A 99 11.45 2.28 1.69
N VAL A 100 12.58 2.10 0.99
CA VAL A 100 13.16 0.77 0.76
C VAL A 100 13.58 0.13 2.09
N SER A 101 14.20 0.89 2.99
CA SER A 101 14.53 0.42 4.35
C SER A 101 13.26 -0.05 5.09
N LEU A 102 12.14 0.68 4.97
CA LEU A 102 10.87 0.28 5.58
C LEU A 102 10.31 -1.00 4.95
N ILE A 103 10.41 -1.18 3.63
CA ILE A 103 10.01 -2.42 2.93
C ILE A 103 10.85 -3.62 3.37
N GLU A 104 12.12 -3.39 3.73
CA GLU A 104 13.01 -4.43 4.25
C GLU A 104 12.80 -4.71 5.75
N GLY A 105 11.78 -4.09 6.36
CA GLY A 105 11.48 -4.21 7.79
C GLY A 105 12.49 -3.49 8.69
N GLN A 106 13.36 -2.65 8.12
CA GLN A 106 14.41 -1.91 8.82
C GLN A 106 13.89 -0.55 9.33
N GLY A 107 12.74 -0.56 10.02
CA GLY A 107 12.12 0.60 10.62
C GLY A 107 12.02 0.47 12.14
N SER A 108 12.45 1.50 12.88
CA SER A 108 12.30 1.54 14.35
C SER A 108 10.96 2.15 14.79
N GLN A 109 10.26 2.85 13.89
CA GLN A 109 8.97 3.48 14.16
C GLN A 109 7.83 2.50 13.91
N SER A 110 6.87 2.45 14.83
CA SER A 110 5.65 1.65 14.66
C SER A 110 4.79 2.22 13.52
N PRO A 111 4.08 1.37 12.77
CA PRO A 111 3.11 1.81 11.77
C PRO A 111 2.09 2.81 12.33
N ASP A 112 1.67 2.61 13.59
CA ASP A 112 0.74 3.48 14.30
C ASP A 112 1.21 4.94 14.39
N ALA A 113 2.52 5.19 14.49
CA ALA A 113 3.04 6.55 14.57
C ALA A 113 2.79 7.32 13.27
N TYR A 114 2.96 6.67 12.12
CA TYR A 114 2.67 7.27 10.82
C TYR A 114 1.17 7.45 10.59
N VAL A 115 0.36 6.48 11.04
CA VAL A 115 -1.10 6.59 10.97
C VAL A 115 -1.60 7.76 11.81
N GLN A 116 -1.12 7.91 13.04
CA GLN A 116 -1.47 9.03 13.91
C GLN A 116 -1.03 10.37 13.32
N LEU A 117 0.19 10.45 12.76
CA LEU A 117 0.68 11.66 12.10
C LEU A 117 -0.22 12.03 10.91
N LEU A 118 -0.57 11.05 10.07
CA LEU A 118 -1.47 11.27 8.94
C LEU A 118 -2.88 11.70 9.39
N LEU A 119 -3.45 11.05 10.42
CA LEU A 119 -4.78 11.41 10.93
C LEU A 119 -4.80 12.74 11.71
N SER A 120 -3.64 13.21 12.17
CA SER A 120 -3.51 14.52 12.82
C SER A 120 -3.54 15.70 11.84
N GLU A 121 -3.43 15.43 10.53
CA GLU A 121 -3.58 16.45 9.49
C GLU A 121 -4.99 17.06 9.54
N ALA A 122 -5.07 18.35 9.88
CA ALA A 122 -6.34 19.08 9.95
C ALA A 122 -7.14 18.99 8.64
N ALA A 123 -6.44 18.84 7.51
CA ALA A 123 -7.04 18.71 6.19
C ALA A 123 -7.70 17.35 5.92
N LEU A 124 -7.39 16.32 6.71
CA LEU A 124 -7.97 14.97 6.64
C LEU A 124 -9.11 14.72 7.64
N VAL A 125 -9.40 15.69 8.53
CA VAL A 125 -10.53 15.59 9.47
C VAL A 125 -11.84 15.46 8.67
N GLY A 126 -12.51 14.32 8.81
CA GLY A 126 -13.72 13.98 8.05
C GLY A 126 -13.49 13.67 6.57
N LYS A 127 -12.23 13.57 6.12
CA LYS A 127 -11.81 13.37 4.73
C LYS A 127 -10.75 12.26 4.56
N ALA A 128 -10.59 11.38 5.55
CA ALA A 128 -9.65 10.25 5.47
C ALA A 128 -9.91 9.34 4.26
N LEU A 129 -11.15 9.32 3.76
CA LEU A 129 -11.51 8.62 2.52
C LEU A 129 -10.69 9.08 1.31
N LEU A 130 -10.23 10.34 1.26
CA LEU A 130 -9.41 10.86 0.18
C LEU A 130 -8.06 10.15 0.05
N VAL A 131 -7.50 9.64 1.15
CA VAL A 131 -6.27 8.82 1.15
C VAL A 131 -6.55 7.46 0.52
N ILE A 132 -7.69 6.86 0.86
CA ILE A 132 -8.12 5.58 0.31
C ILE A 132 -8.44 5.71 -1.18
N GLU A 133 -9.13 6.78 -1.58
CA GLU A 133 -9.42 7.09 -2.98
C GLU A 133 -8.13 7.31 -3.77
N ASP A 134 -7.15 8.04 -3.21
CA ASP A 134 -5.84 8.22 -3.85
C ASP A 134 -5.13 6.87 -4.06
N LEU A 135 -5.11 6.03 -3.03
CA LEU A 135 -4.48 4.71 -3.09
C LEU A 135 -5.14 3.82 -4.15
N ILE A 136 -6.47 3.88 -4.24
CA ILE A 136 -7.24 3.19 -5.27
C ILE A 136 -6.87 3.71 -6.66
N VAL A 137 -6.82 5.03 -6.84
CA VAL A 137 -6.45 5.66 -8.11
C VAL A 137 -5.04 5.26 -8.50
N PHE A 138 -4.10 5.29 -7.55
CA PHE A 138 -2.73 4.84 -7.73
C PHE A 138 -2.68 3.37 -8.15
N ALA A 139 -3.38 2.49 -7.45
CA ALA A 139 -3.43 1.06 -7.74
C ALA A 139 -4.00 0.76 -9.15
N VAL A 140 -4.99 1.54 -9.57
CA VAL A 140 -5.67 1.40 -10.87
C VAL A 140 -4.88 2.06 -12.01
N HIS A 141 -4.40 3.30 -11.85
CA HIS A 141 -3.67 4.06 -12.88
C HIS A 141 -2.20 3.65 -12.98
N GLY A 142 -1.56 3.31 -11.87
CA GLY A 142 -0.20 2.76 -11.81
C GLY A 142 -0.10 1.36 -12.41
N GLY A 143 -1.23 0.76 -12.80
CA GLY A 143 -1.23 -0.48 -13.56
C GLY A 143 -0.78 -1.67 -12.72
N MET A 144 -1.50 -2.00 -11.65
CA MET A 144 -1.58 -3.41 -11.25
C MET A 144 -2.22 -4.28 -12.35
N GLY A 145 -2.83 -3.68 -13.37
CA GLY A 145 -3.23 -4.36 -14.62
C GLY A 145 -2.07 -4.84 -15.49
N THR A 146 -0.84 -4.37 -15.26
CA THR A 146 0.37 -4.81 -15.98
C THR A 146 1.17 -5.90 -15.25
N LEU A 147 0.78 -6.26 -14.01
CA LEU A 147 1.42 -7.36 -13.26
C LEU A 147 1.17 -8.74 -13.86
N LEU A 148 0.11 -8.91 -14.66
CA LEU A 148 -0.12 -10.15 -15.41
C LEU A 148 0.92 -10.39 -16.51
N THR A 149 1.62 -9.35 -16.96
CA THR A 149 2.69 -9.47 -17.97
C THR A 149 4.09 -9.66 -17.40
N VAL A 150 4.31 -9.42 -16.10
CA VAL A 150 5.65 -9.59 -15.47
C VAL A 150 5.85 -11.00 -14.89
N CYS A 151 4.79 -11.81 -14.76
CA CYS A 151 4.89 -13.26 -14.54
C CYS A 151 5.17 -14.07 -15.82
N GLN A 152 5.50 -13.43 -16.94
CA GLN A 152 6.02 -14.08 -18.14
C GLN A 152 7.45 -13.59 -18.44
N CYS A 153 8.41 -13.99 -17.62
CA CYS A 153 9.81 -14.18 -18.00
C CYS A 153 10.41 -15.23 -17.07
#